data_AF-A0A522NK15-F1
#
_entry.id   AF-A0A522NK15-F1
#
_cell.length_a   1.000
_cell.length_b   1.000
_cell.length_c   1.000
_cell.angle_alpha   90.00
_cell.angle_beta   90.00
_cell.angle_gamma   90.00
#
_symmetry.space_group_name_H-M   'P 1'
#
loop_
_entity.id
_entity.type
_entity.pdbx_description
1 polymer ?
#
loop_
_entity_poly.entity_id
_entity_poly.type
_entity_poly.pdbx_seq_one_letter_code
_entity_poly.pdbx_strand_id
1 'polypeptide(L)'
;MPRATTTSPSSAAVRATPRLRATPAGGQVAAAADPRSTGRGAVGLTWERRWTRPGVHPYDEIAWELRAAEIKNEAGGTVFEQRDVEVPAFWSQLATNVVVSKYFRGHVGTPEREHSVRQLIDRVVTTIAAWAATQRYFRTDEDLAAFKDELTYHLVHQKLSFNSPVWFNVGVEPAPQCSACFINSVEDTMSSIMDLAKTEAMLFKYGSGAGVNLSTIRGSHEKMSGGGIASGPVSFMKGFDAFAGV
;
A
#
# COMPACT_ATOMS: atom_id res chain seq x y z
N MET A 1 85.15 8.69 25.77
CA MET A 1 84.90 7.30 25.32
C MET A 1 84.21 6.55 26.45
N PRO A 2 83.25 5.61 26.25
CA PRO A 2 82.80 5.00 24.99
C PRO A 2 81.29 5.19 24.68
N ARG A 3 80.92 4.81 23.46
CA ARG A 3 79.58 4.79 22.85
C ARG A 3 78.70 3.67 23.45
N ALA A 4 77.38 3.91 23.47
CA ALA A 4 76.36 2.87 23.38
C ALA A 4 75.21 3.37 22.48
N THR A 5 75.04 2.67 21.36
CA THR A 5 73.96 2.74 20.37
C THR A 5 72.68 2.08 20.90
N THR A 6 71.52 2.70 20.69
CA THR A 6 70.19 2.03 20.59
C THR A 6 69.20 3.03 19.98
N THR A 7 68.96 2.95 18.67
CA THR A 7 67.72 2.45 18.03
C THR A 7 66.42 3.10 18.50
N SER A 8 65.88 3.95 17.63
CA SER A 8 64.56 4.57 17.64
C SER A 8 63.42 3.55 17.48
N PRO A 9 62.21 3.84 18.01
CA PRO A 9 60.98 3.39 17.38
C PRO A 9 60.14 4.59 16.93
N SER A 10 60.13 4.77 15.61
CA SER A 10 58.98 4.96 14.73
C SER A 10 57.65 5.38 15.37
N SER A 11 57.25 6.60 15.04
CA SER A 11 55.89 7.12 15.07
C SER A 11 54.92 6.17 14.37
N ALA A 12 54.01 5.56 15.12
CA ALA A 12 52.87 4.84 14.56
C ALA A 12 51.87 5.86 14.00
N ALA A 13 51.92 6.06 12.69
CA ALA A 13 50.92 6.80 11.94
C ALA A 13 49.54 6.16 12.12
N VAL A 14 48.59 6.93 12.66
CA VAL A 14 47.17 6.62 12.62
C VAL A 14 46.77 6.47 11.15
N ARG A 15 46.46 5.24 10.77
CA ARG A 15 46.09 4.87 9.40
C ARG A 15 44.74 5.51 9.09
N ALA A 16 44.76 6.55 8.25
CA ALA A 16 43.56 7.18 7.73
C ALA A 16 42.65 6.12 7.08
N THR A 17 41.40 6.08 7.52
CA THR A 17 40.34 5.32 6.87
C THR A 17 40.22 5.76 5.41
N PRO A 18 40.07 4.84 4.44
CA PRO A 18 39.96 5.23 3.04
C PRO A 18 38.67 6.02 2.87
N ARG A 19 38.77 7.27 2.40
CA ARG A 19 37.63 8.03 1.90
C ARG A 19 36.93 7.18 0.84
N LEU A 20 35.67 6.83 1.07
CA LEU A 20 34.83 6.24 0.03
C LEU A 20 34.87 7.16 -1.19
N ARG A 21 35.40 6.64 -2.29
CA ARG A 21 35.44 7.30 -3.58
C ARG A 21 33.99 7.46 -4.02
N ALA A 22 33.53 8.71 -4.15
CA ALA A 22 32.20 9.01 -4.65
C ALA A 22 32.01 8.37 -6.02
N THR A 23 31.04 7.46 -6.13
CA THR A 23 30.59 6.88 -7.39
C THR A 23 30.02 8.01 -8.25
N PRO A 24 30.32 8.09 -9.56
CA PRO A 24 29.69 9.07 -10.42
C PRO A 24 28.18 8.80 -10.46
N ALA A 25 27.39 9.83 -10.20
CA ALA A 25 25.95 9.82 -10.39
C ALA A 25 25.64 9.69 -11.89
N GLY A 26 25.65 8.46 -12.37
CA GLY A 26 25.25 8.04 -13.72
C GLY A 26 24.06 7.11 -13.65
N GLY A 27 23.06 7.43 -12.83
CA GLY A 27 21.75 6.81 -12.92
C GLY A 27 20.95 7.60 -13.96
N GLN A 28 20.68 6.99 -15.12
CA GLN A 28 19.58 7.46 -15.96
C GLN A 28 18.35 7.52 -15.05
N VAL A 29 17.87 8.72 -14.76
CA VAL A 29 16.56 8.91 -14.16
C VAL A 29 15.61 8.30 -15.17
N ALA A 30 15.05 7.13 -14.87
CA ALA A 30 13.98 6.55 -15.66
C ALA A 30 12.95 7.66 -15.82
N ALA A 31 12.71 8.08 -17.07
CA ALA A 31 11.76 9.14 -17.36
C ALA A 31 10.46 8.80 -16.63
N ALA A 32 10.00 9.72 -15.78
CA ALA A 32 8.76 9.54 -15.04
C ALA A 32 7.67 9.19 -16.05
N ALA A 33 7.11 7.98 -15.96
CA ALA A 33 6.08 7.52 -16.87
C ALA A 33 4.91 8.51 -16.83
N ASP A 34 4.47 9.03 -17.99
CA ASP A 34 3.30 9.90 -18.06
C ASP A 34 2.08 9.09 -17.58
N PRO A 35 1.38 9.51 -16.51
CA PRO A 35 0.19 8.82 -16.02
C PRO A 35 -0.96 8.81 -17.05
N ARG A 36 -0.82 9.53 -18.17
CA ARG A 36 -1.75 9.55 -19.32
C ARG A 36 -1.22 8.80 -20.54
N SER A 37 -0.10 8.08 -20.42
CA SER A 37 0.45 7.29 -21.51
C SER A 37 -0.60 6.27 -21.99
N THR A 38 -0.95 6.35 -23.27
CA THR A 38 -1.88 5.42 -23.92
C THR A 38 -1.19 4.14 -24.41
N GLY A 39 0.13 4.01 -24.16
CA GLY A 39 0.94 2.91 -24.69
C GLY A 39 1.07 2.90 -26.22
N ARG A 40 0.64 3.97 -26.92
CA ARG A 40 0.58 4.02 -28.39
C ARG A 40 1.99 3.95 -28.99
N GLY A 41 2.29 2.84 -29.67
CA GLY A 41 3.59 2.58 -30.30
C GLY A 41 4.52 1.67 -29.50
N ALA A 42 4.16 1.31 -28.26
CA ALA A 42 4.87 0.28 -27.51
C ALA A 42 4.46 -1.12 -28.00
N VAL A 43 5.41 -2.06 -28.01
CA VAL A 43 5.10 -3.49 -28.18
C VAL A 43 4.59 -3.98 -26.83
N GLY A 44 3.30 -4.35 -26.77
CA GLY A 44 2.68 -4.83 -25.53
C GLY A 44 3.30 -6.12 -25.00
N LEU A 45 3.01 -6.43 -23.73
CA LEU A 45 3.45 -7.62 -23.03
C LEU A 45 2.72 -8.86 -23.54
N THR A 46 3.46 -9.96 -23.60
CA THR A 46 2.89 -11.31 -23.80
C THR A 46 2.59 -11.93 -22.45
N TRP A 47 1.54 -12.71 -22.32
CA TRP A 47 1.20 -13.36 -21.05
C TRP A 47 0.97 -14.85 -21.21
N GLU A 48 1.80 -15.64 -20.54
CA GLU A 48 1.71 -17.10 -20.52
C GLU A 48 0.72 -17.53 -19.43
N ARG A 49 -0.25 -18.38 -19.79
CA ARG A 49 -1.10 -19.08 -18.82
C ARG A 49 -0.32 -20.20 -18.15
N ARG A 50 -0.39 -20.27 -16.82
CA ARG A 50 0.33 -21.25 -16.00
C ARG A 50 -0.59 -22.02 -15.07
N TRP A 51 -1.62 -21.37 -14.54
CA TRP A 51 -2.57 -21.99 -13.62
C TRP A 51 -3.98 -22.05 -14.21
N THR A 52 -4.24 -21.34 -15.30
CA THR A 52 -5.55 -21.27 -15.96
C THR A 52 -5.53 -21.90 -17.35
N ARG A 53 -6.73 -22.16 -17.90
CA ARG A 53 -6.90 -22.68 -19.26
C ARG A 53 -7.72 -21.69 -20.10
N PRO A 54 -7.41 -21.53 -21.40
CA PRO A 54 -8.24 -20.73 -22.29
C PRO A 54 -9.70 -21.21 -22.27
N GLY A 55 -10.64 -20.28 -22.15
CA GLY A 55 -12.08 -20.55 -22.18
C GLY A 55 -12.67 -21.16 -20.91
N VAL A 56 -11.88 -21.38 -19.84
CA VAL A 56 -12.37 -21.85 -18.54
C VAL A 56 -12.17 -20.76 -17.50
N HIS A 57 -13.25 -20.29 -16.87
CA HIS A 57 -13.13 -19.27 -15.83
C HIS A 57 -12.57 -19.88 -14.54
N PRO A 58 -11.62 -19.24 -13.83
CA PRO A 58 -11.01 -19.82 -12.63
C PRO A 58 -11.99 -20.20 -11.52
N TYR A 59 -13.12 -19.50 -11.44
CA TYR A 59 -14.16 -19.82 -10.45
C TYR A 59 -14.97 -21.08 -10.75
N ASP A 60 -14.96 -21.56 -11.99
CA ASP A 60 -15.69 -22.77 -12.41
C ASP A 60 -14.94 -24.04 -12.00
N GLU A 61 -13.67 -23.91 -11.63
CA GLU A 61 -12.79 -25.01 -11.22
C GLU A 61 -12.81 -25.29 -9.72
N ILE A 62 -13.60 -24.53 -8.95
CA ILE A 62 -13.65 -24.64 -7.48
C ILE A 62 -15.08 -24.79 -6.97
N ALA A 63 -15.22 -25.41 -5.81
CA ALA A 63 -16.49 -25.51 -5.10
C ALA A 63 -16.77 -24.23 -4.29
N TRP A 64 -18.05 -23.84 -4.28
CA TRP A 64 -18.56 -22.67 -3.57
C TRP A 64 -19.64 -23.10 -2.58
N GLU A 65 -19.76 -22.38 -1.48
CA GLU A 65 -20.78 -22.63 -0.47
C GLU A 65 -21.32 -21.32 0.12
N LEU A 66 -22.55 -21.39 0.61
CA LEU A 66 -23.18 -20.31 1.37
C LEU A 66 -22.82 -20.45 2.84
N ARG A 67 -22.31 -19.38 3.44
CA ARG A 67 -22.01 -19.29 4.87
C ARG A 67 -22.69 -18.10 5.51
N ALA A 68 -22.75 -18.12 6.85
CA ALA A 68 -22.94 -16.91 7.63
C ALA A 68 -21.56 -16.38 8.05
N ALA A 69 -21.36 -15.07 7.94
CA ALA A 69 -20.23 -14.36 8.50
C ALA A 69 -20.67 -13.72 9.83
N GLU A 70 -20.01 -14.09 10.91
CA GLU A 70 -20.35 -13.63 12.26
C GLU A 70 -19.10 -13.19 13.02
N ILE A 71 -19.17 -12.02 13.67
CA ILE A 71 -18.14 -11.57 14.61
C ILE A 71 -18.81 -11.37 15.95
N LYS A 72 -18.24 -11.99 16.99
CA LYS A 72 -18.70 -11.90 18.38
C LYS A 72 -17.69 -11.10 19.21
N ASN A 73 -18.18 -10.40 20.22
CA ASN A 73 -17.34 -9.74 21.22
C ASN A 73 -16.88 -10.73 22.30
N GLU A 74 -16.03 -10.27 23.24
CA GLU A 74 -15.51 -11.09 24.34
C GLU A 74 -16.61 -11.61 25.28
N ALA A 75 -17.75 -10.93 25.35
CA ALA A 75 -18.92 -11.34 26.12
C ALA A 75 -19.85 -12.31 25.34
N GLY A 76 -19.50 -12.69 24.10
CA GLY A 76 -20.27 -13.58 23.24
C GLY A 76 -21.42 -12.93 22.46
N GLY A 77 -21.61 -11.62 22.58
CA GLY A 77 -22.62 -10.86 21.82
C GLY A 77 -22.20 -10.62 20.37
N THR A 78 -23.17 -10.65 19.46
CA THR A 78 -22.95 -10.41 18.01
C THR A 78 -22.62 -8.95 17.74
N VAL A 79 -21.46 -8.71 17.14
CA VAL A 79 -20.98 -7.39 16.68
C VAL A 79 -21.29 -7.18 15.21
N PHE A 80 -21.23 -8.25 14.42
CA PHE A 80 -21.50 -8.23 12.99
C PHE A 80 -22.09 -9.57 12.57
N GLU A 81 -23.10 -9.54 11.71
CA GLU A 81 -23.65 -10.73 11.07
C GLU A 81 -24.06 -10.41 9.63
N GLN A 82 -23.72 -11.29 8.70
CA GLN A 82 -24.30 -11.33 7.37
C GLN A 82 -24.45 -12.79 6.94
N ARG A 83 -25.67 -13.19 6.59
CA ARG A 83 -26.02 -14.56 6.19
C ARG A 83 -25.98 -14.70 4.67
N ASP A 84 -26.01 -15.95 4.22
CA ASP A 84 -26.12 -16.34 2.81
C ASP A 84 -25.03 -15.72 1.91
N VAL A 85 -23.80 -15.65 2.44
CA VAL A 85 -22.64 -15.17 1.67
C VAL A 85 -21.96 -16.32 0.93
N GLU A 86 -21.76 -16.15 -0.37
CA GLU A 86 -21.10 -17.14 -1.23
C GLU A 86 -19.58 -16.99 -1.13
N VAL A 87 -18.92 -18.07 -0.72
CA VAL A 87 -17.46 -18.13 -0.53
C VAL A 87 -16.88 -19.43 -1.09
N PRO A 88 -15.59 -19.48 -1.45
CA PRO A 88 -14.95 -20.73 -1.80
C PRO A 88 -15.00 -21.72 -0.63
N ALA A 89 -15.37 -22.97 -0.89
CA ALA A 89 -15.55 -24.00 0.13
C ALA A 89 -14.27 -24.24 0.95
N PHE A 90 -13.10 -24.07 0.32
CA PHE A 90 -11.80 -24.25 0.98
C PHE A 90 -11.33 -23.04 1.81
N TRP A 91 -12.03 -21.90 1.79
CA TRP A 91 -11.70 -20.77 2.68
C TRP A 91 -12.08 -21.12 4.12
N SER A 92 -11.34 -20.60 5.10
CA SER A 92 -11.69 -20.78 6.51
C SER A 92 -12.85 -19.87 6.93
N GLN A 93 -13.57 -20.24 7.99
CA GLN A 93 -14.61 -19.37 8.57
C GLN A 93 -14.05 -18.01 9.01
N LEU A 94 -12.80 -17.96 9.50
CA LEU A 94 -12.13 -16.71 9.84
C LEU A 94 -11.94 -15.82 8.61
N ALA A 95 -11.50 -16.40 7.48
CA ALA A 95 -11.38 -15.66 6.23
C ALA A 95 -12.74 -15.12 5.77
N THR A 96 -13.79 -15.94 5.85
CA THR A 96 -15.18 -15.51 5.58
C THR A 96 -15.57 -14.31 6.46
N ASN A 97 -15.40 -14.42 7.78
CA ASN A 97 -15.76 -13.35 8.72
C ASN A 97 -15.01 -12.04 8.43
N VAL A 98 -13.70 -12.11 8.17
CA VAL A 98 -12.87 -10.93 7.90
C VAL A 98 -13.23 -10.30 6.56
N VAL A 99 -13.33 -11.09 5.49
CA VAL A 99 -13.64 -10.60 4.15
C VAL A 99 -14.99 -9.91 4.11
N VAL A 100 -16.00 -10.54 4.69
CA VAL A 100 -17.37 -10.03 4.65
C VAL A 100 -17.51 -8.79 5.54
N SER A 101 -16.94 -8.78 6.75
CA SER A 101 -17.08 -7.62 7.66
C SER A 101 -16.29 -6.39 7.23
N LYS A 102 -15.14 -6.56 6.56
CA LYS A 102 -14.22 -5.46 6.26
C LYS A 102 -14.17 -5.06 4.79
N TYR A 103 -14.34 -5.99 3.86
CA TYR A 103 -14.01 -5.79 2.45
C TYR A 103 -15.22 -5.83 1.51
N PHE A 104 -16.31 -6.47 1.91
CA PHE A 104 -17.55 -6.41 1.16
C PHE A 104 -18.11 -4.98 1.14
N ARG A 105 -18.46 -4.51 -0.05
CA ARG A 105 -19.03 -3.18 -0.29
C ARG A 105 -20.54 -3.17 -0.06
N GLY A 106 -21.08 -1.98 0.21
CA GLY A 106 -22.50 -1.77 0.55
C GLY A 106 -22.77 -1.94 2.05
N HIS A 107 -23.89 -1.37 2.52
CA HIS A 107 -24.32 -1.53 3.91
C HIS A 107 -25.11 -2.83 4.05
N VAL A 108 -24.94 -3.54 5.16
CA VAL A 108 -25.72 -4.78 5.40
C VAL A 108 -27.21 -4.45 5.35
N GLY A 109 -27.96 -5.25 4.58
CA GLY A 109 -29.39 -5.07 4.37
C GLY A 109 -29.76 -4.17 3.18
N THR A 110 -28.79 -3.58 2.47
CA THR A 110 -29.06 -2.82 1.24
C THR A 110 -28.84 -3.66 -0.03
N PRO A 111 -29.50 -3.34 -1.15
CA PRO A 111 -29.32 -4.08 -2.41
C PRO A 111 -27.90 -4.03 -2.97
N GLU A 112 -27.14 -2.98 -2.65
CA GLU A 112 -25.77 -2.79 -3.09
C GLU A 112 -24.75 -3.61 -2.29
N ARG A 113 -25.21 -4.34 -1.26
CA ARG A 113 -24.35 -5.18 -0.43
C ARG A 113 -23.81 -6.35 -1.23
N GLU A 114 -22.48 -6.44 -1.30
CA GLU A 114 -21.80 -7.62 -1.81
C GLU A 114 -22.16 -8.83 -0.92
N HIS A 115 -22.43 -9.95 -1.56
CA HIS A 115 -22.82 -11.22 -0.95
C HIS A 115 -22.02 -12.40 -1.52
N SER A 116 -21.05 -12.16 -2.41
CA SER A 116 -20.15 -13.18 -2.93
C SER A 116 -18.71 -12.69 -3.00
N VAL A 117 -17.76 -13.55 -2.66
CA VAL A 117 -16.32 -13.28 -2.86
C VAL A 117 -15.99 -13.05 -4.34
N ARG A 118 -16.78 -13.60 -5.27
CA ARG A 118 -16.66 -13.31 -6.71
C ARG A 118 -16.80 -11.82 -6.98
N GLN A 119 -17.80 -11.17 -6.39
CA GLN A 119 -18.06 -9.74 -6.57
C GLN A 119 -16.87 -8.90 -6.10
N LEU A 120 -16.33 -9.22 -4.91
CA LEU A 120 -15.15 -8.55 -4.36
C LEU A 120 -13.93 -8.68 -5.27
N ILE A 121 -13.60 -9.90 -5.72
CA ILE A 121 -12.44 -10.15 -6.57
C ILE A 121 -12.65 -9.51 -7.95
N ASP A 122 -13.82 -9.69 -8.57
CA ASP A 122 -14.12 -9.18 -9.91
C ASP A 122 -14.10 -7.67 -9.97
N ARG A 123 -14.56 -6.98 -8.91
CA ARG A 123 -14.50 -5.53 -8.81
C ARG A 123 -13.06 -5.02 -8.96
N VAL A 124 -12.12 -5.67 -8.29
CA VAL A 124 -10.69 -5.30 -8.37
C VAL A 124 -10.08 -5.74 -9.70
N VAL A 125 -10.23 -7.02 -10.05
CA VAL A 125 -9.58 -7.62 -11.23
C VAL A 125 -10.07 -6.97 -12.52
N THR A 126 -11.38 -6.76 -12.67
CA THR A 126 -11.96 -6.17 -13.88
C THR A 126 -11.52 -4.71 -14.02
N THR A 127 -11.43 -3.97 -12.92
CA THR A 127 -10.94 -2.59 -12.94
C THR A 127 -9.47 -2.53 -13.40
N ILE A 128 -8.62 -3.39 -12.84
CA ILE A 128 -7.20 -3.47 -13.24
C ILE A 128 -7.07 -3.88 -14.72
N ALA A 129 -7.84 -4.87 -15.16
CA ALA A 129 -7.84 -5.31 -16.56
C ALA A 129 -8.30 -4.18 -17.50
N ALA A 130 -9.31 -3.40 -17.12
CA ALA A 130 -9.77 -2.25 -17.90
C ALA A 130 -8.71 -1.14 -18.01
N TRP A 131 -7.94 -0.89 -16.95
CA TRP A 131 -6.80 0.02 -17.00
C TRP A 131 -5.70 -0.51 -17.93
N ALA A 132 -5.36 -1.79 -17.81
CA ALA A 132 -4.36 -2.44 -18.66
C ALA A 132 -4.74 -2.41 -20.15
N ALA A 133 -6.02 -2.63 -20.46
CA ALA A 133 -6.56 -2.50 -21.81
C ALA A 133 -6.42 -1.05 -22.34
N THR A 134 -6.88 -0.08 -21.55
CA THR A 134 -6.84 1.35 -21.90
C THR A 134 -5.42 1.84 -22.18
N GLN A 135 -4.47 1.39 -21.36
CA GLN A 135 -3.06 1.75 -21.45
C GLN A 135 -2.26 0.84 -22.39
N ARG A 136 -2.91 -0.15 -23.02
CA ARG A 136 -2.32 -1.09 -23.98
C ARG A 136 -1.11 -1.84 -23.43
N TYR A 137 -1.22 -2.33 -22.19
CA TYR A 137 -0.16 -3.07 -21.52
C TYR A 137 0.16 -4.39 -22.22
N PHE A 138 -0.84 -5.05 -22.79
CA PHE A 138 -0.72 -6.37 -23.40
C PHE A 138 -0.71 -6.30 -24.92
N ARG A 139 -0.03 -7.25 -25.55
CA ARG A 139 0.15 -7.32 -27.01
C ARG A 139 -1.14 -7.73 -27.71
N THR A 140 -1.90 -8.64 -27.10
CA THR A 140 -3.15 -9.16 -27.67
C THR A 140 -4.25 -9.20 -26.61
N ASP A 141 -5.50 -9.28 -27.04
CA ASP A 141 -6.65 -9.45 -26.14
C ASP A 141 -6.58 -10.80 -25.41
N GLU A 142 -5.98 -11.82 -26.02
CA GLU A 142 -5.75 -13.11 -25.37
C GLU A 142 -4.71 -12.99 -24.24
N ASP A 143 -3.65 -12.19 -24.42
CA ASP A 143 -2.67 -11.92 -23.36
C ASP A 143 -3.34 -11.18 -22.17
N LEU A 144 -4.24 -10.24 -22.45
CA LEU A 144 -5.02 -9.55 -21.41
C LEU A 144 -5.99 -10.49 -20.70
N ALA A 145 -6.71 -11.36 -21.45
CA ALA A 145 -7.61 -12.35 -20.89
C ALA A 145 -6.86 -13.35 -20.01
N ALA A 146 -5.70 -13.82 -20.47
CA ALA A 146 -4.81 -14.67 -19.71
C ALA A 146 -4.36 -14.01 -18.41
N PHE A 147 -3.94 -12.74 -18.44
CA PHE A 147 -3.60 -12.00 -17.24
C PHE A 147 -4.78 -11.90 -16.25
N LYS A 148 -5.98 -11.58 -16.75
CA LYS A 148 -7.19 -11.45 -15.93
C LYS A 148 -7.51 -12.77 -15.21
N ASP A 149 -7.48 -13.89 -15.94
CA ASP A 149 -7.80 -15.20 -15.38
C ASP A 149 -6.72 -15.65 -14.38
N GLU A 150 -5.44 -15.48 -14.70
CA GLU A 150 -4.33 -15.82 -13.80
C GLU A 150 -4.39 -15.01 -12.50
N LEU A 151 -4.66 -13.71 -12.58
CA LEU A 151 -4.84 -12.87 -11.39
C LEU A 151 -6.03 -13.33 -10.55
N THR A 152 -7.17 -13.62 -11.18
CA THR A 152 -8.37 -14.14 -10.51
C THR A 152 -8.08 -15.46 -9.80
N TYR A 153 -7.40 -16.38 -10.48
CA TYR A 153 -6.97 -17.66 -9.92
C TYR A 153 -6.12 -17.46 -8.67
N HIS A 154 -5.10 -16.59 -8.74
CA HIS A 154 -4.21 -16.35 -7.60
C HIS A 154 -4.93 -15.75 -6.39
N LEU A 155 -5.88 -14.84 -6.63
CA LEU A 155 -6.65 -14.20 -5.56
C LEU A 155 -7.62 -15.19 -4.90
N VAL A 156 -8.40 -15.93 -5.69
CA VAL A 156 -9.39 -16.87 -5.13
C VAL A 156 -8.74 -18.05 -4.40
N HIS A 157 -7.57 -18.51 -4.88
CA HIS A 157 -6.78 -19.54 -4.21
C HIS A 157 -5.87 -19.01 -3.08
N GLN A 158 -5.97 -17.73 -2.74
CA GLN A 158 -5.17 -17.08 -1.68
C GLN A 158 -3.65 -17.24 -1.87
N LYS A 159 -3.18 -17.33 -3.12
CA LYS A 159 -1.74 -17.37 -3.47
C LYS A 159 -1.13 -15.98 -3.56
N LEU A 160 -1.98 -14.97 -3.68
CA LEU A 160 -1.65 -13.55 -3.66
C LEU A 160 -2.81 -12.80 -3.00
N SER A 161 -2.51 -11.65 -2.40
CA SER A 161 -3.52 -10.68 -1.99
C SER A 161 -2.94 -9.28 -2.10
N PHE A 162 -3.79 -8.31 -2.44
CA PHE A 162 -3.42 -6.91 -2.41
C PHE A 162 -3.45 -6.34 -0.99
N ASN A 163 -2.79 -5.21 -0.79
CA ASN A 163 -2.96 -4.41 0.42
C ASN A 163 -4.42 -3.91 0.55
N SER A 164 -4.86 -3.59 1.77
CA SER A 164 -6.25 -3.27 2.06
C SER A 164 -6.85 -2.10 1.23
N PRO A 165 -6.16 -0.97 1.01
CA PRO A 165 -6.66 0.11 0.14
C PRO A 165 -7.08 -0.32 -1.25
N VAL A 166 -6.40 -1.31 -1.85
CA VAL A 166 -6.83 -1.84 -3.16
C VAL A 166 -8.24 -2.42 -3.06
N TRP A 167 -8.50 -3.23 -2.05
CA TRP A 167 -9.82 -3.84 -1.84
C TRP A 167 -10.90 -2.83 -1.48
N PHE A 168 -10.54 -1.77 -0.75
CA PHE A 168 -11.48 -0.71 -0.35
C PHE A 168 -11.87 0.20 -1.51
N ASN A 169 -10.91 0.58 -2.36
CA ASN A 169 -11.07 1.72 -3.27
C ASN A 169 -11.19 1.33 -4.74
N VAL A 170 -10.53 0.24 -5.19
CA VAL A 170 -10.50 -0.13 -6.60
C VAL A 170 -11.87 -0.63 -7.05
N GLY A 171 -12.35 -0.10 -8.18
CA GLY A 171 -13.69 -0.35 -8.70
C GLY A 171 -14.80 0.35 -7.91
N VAL A 172 -14.46 1.27 -7.00
CA VAL A 172 -15.40 2.08 -6.21
C VAL A 172 -15.17 3.57 -6.49
N GLU A 173 -13.95 4.04 -6.26
CA GLU A 173 -13.59 5.44 -6.45
C GLU A 173 -13.12 5.70 -7.89
N PRO A 174 -13.49 6.84 -8.52
CA PRO A 174 -13.00 7.20 -9.85
C PRO A 174 -11.47 7.33 -9.93
N ALA A 175 -10.85 7.79 -8.84
CA ALA A 175 -9.40 7.91 -8.69
C ALA A 175 -8.96 7.23 -7.38
N PRO A 176 -8.82 5.89 -7.38
CA PRO A 176 -8.67 5.11 -6.15
C PRO A 176 -7.25 5.21 -5.57
N GLN A 177 -7.18 5.25 -4.24
CA GLN A 177 -5.92 5.10 -3.51
C GLN A 177 -5.56 3.62 -3.39
N CYS A 178 -4.52 3.18 -4.13
CA CYS A 178 -4.12 1.77 -4.23
C CYS A 178 -2.92 1.39 -3.35
N SER A 179 -2.34 2.35 -2.62
CA SER A 179 -1.11 2.17 -1.83
C SER A 179 -1.40 2.38 -0.36
N ALA A 180 -0.92 1.48 0.50
CA ALA A 180 -1.15 1.57 1.94
C ALA A 180 -0.16 2.44 2.71
N CYS A 181 1.00 2.78 2.12
CA CYS A 181 2.10 3.40 2.86
C CYS A 181 2.60 4.66 2.16
N PHE A 182 2.69 5.76 2.92
CA PHE A 182 3.22 7.04 2.46
C PHE A 182 4.24 7.59 3.45
N ILE A 183 5.23 8.32 2.94
CA ILE A 183 6.17 9.11 3.75
C ILE A 183 6.03 10.56 3.35
N ASN A 184 5.67 11.41 4.32
CA ASN A 184 5.51 12.84 4.16
C ASN A 184 6.75 13.58 4.66
N SER A 185 6.83 14.87 4.31
CA SER A 185 7.81 15.81 4.84
C SER A 185 7.12 17.04 5.42
N VAL A 186 7.81 17.73 6.31
CA VAL A 186 7.33 18.96 6.93
C VAL A 186 8.46 19.96 7.07
N GLU A 187 8.14 21.23 6.85
CA GLU A 187 9.01 22.37 7.10
C GLU A 187 8.63 23.03 8.43
N ASP A 188 9.57 23.77 9.03
CA ASP A 188 9.37 24.48 10.29
C ASP A 188 8.57 25.79 10.13
N THR A 189 7.40 25.68 9.53
CA THR A 189 6.44 26.77 9.31
C THR A 189 5.04 26.29 9.64
N MET A 190 4.18 27.19 10.14
CA MET A 190 2.83 26.74 10.50
C MET A 190 2.00 26.27 9.31
N SER A 191 2.21 26.84 8.12
CA SER A 191 1.53 26.37 6.92
C SER A 191 1.89 24.91 6.65
N SER A 192 3.18 24.58 6.60
CA SER A 192 3.63 23.21 6.30
C SER A 192 3.16 22.20 7.35
N ILE A 193 3.16 22.57 8.64
CA ILE A 193 2.68 21.71 9.73
C ILE A 193 1.17 21.45 9.62
N MET A 194 0.37 22.45 9.24
CA MET A 194 -1.09 22.26 9.04
C MET A 194 -1.40 21.52 7.73
N ASP A 195 -0.63 21.76 6.67
CA ASP A 195 -0.74 21.06 5.40
C ASP A 195 -0.40 19.56 5.54
N LEU A 196 0.55 19.22 6.41
CA LEU A 196 0.83 17.84 6.79
C LEU A 196 -0.41 17.18 7.42
N ALA A 197 -1.03 17.82 8.42
CA ALA A 197 -2.23 17.29 9.07
C ALA A 197 -3.36 17.04 8.07
N LYS A 198 -3.59 17.99 7.16
CA LYS A 198 -4.56 17.85 6.07
C LYS A 198 -4.20 16.68 5.16
N THR A 199 -2.94 16.56 4.77
CA THR A 199 -2.47 15.49 3.87
C THR A 199 -2.68 14.12 4.51
N GLU A 200 -2.26 13.95 5.76
CA GLU A 200 -2.45 12.70 6.51
C GLU A 200 -3.92 12.34 6.68
N ALA A 201 -4.77 13.30 7.05
CA ALA A 201 -6.21 13.07 7.16
C ALA A 201 -6.83 12.58 5.83
N MET A 202 -6.39 13.13 4.70
CA MET A 202 -6.85 12.68 3.38
C MET A 202 -6.33 11.28 3.02
N LEU A 203 -5.12 10.91 3.43
CA LEU A 203 -4.59 9.56 3.26
C LEU A 203 -5.35 8.54 4.12
N PHE A 204 -5.64 8.89 5.38
CA PHE A 204 -6.37 8.04 6.33
C PHE A 204 -7.81 7.79 5.89
N LYS A 205 -8.47 8.81 5.34
CA LYS A 205 -9.84 8.70 4.78
C LYS A 205 -9.98 7.53 3.80
N TYR A 206 -8.95 7.25 3.00
CA TYR A 206 -8.96 6.17 2.00
C TYR A 206 -8.21 4.91 2.46
N GLY A 207 -7.91 4.80 3.76
CA GLY A 207 -7.44 3.57 4.40
C GLY A 207 -5.93 3.32 4.35
N SER A 208 -5.11 4.35 4.09
CA SER A 208 -3.65 4.23 4.06
C SER A 208 -3.00 4.85 5.28
N GLY A 209 -1.82 4.39 5.66
CA GLY A 209 -0.99 4.97 6.70
C GLY A 209 0.07 5.93 6.15
N ALA A 210 0.51 6.85 6.99
CA ALA A 210 1.55 7.81 6.68
C ALA A 210 2.58 7.89 7.83
N GLY A 211 3.82 8.20 7.47
CA GLY A 211 4.86 8.56 8.43
C GLY A 211 5.54 9.85 8.01
N VAL A 212 6.08 10.60 8.97
CA VAL A 212 6.75 11.87 8.72
C VAL A 212 7.95 12.03 9.64
N ASN A 213 9.04 12.60 9.12
CA ASN A 213 10.15 13.02 9.95
C ASN A 213 9.90 14.44 10.49
N LEU A 214 9.65 14.56 11.79
CA LEU A 214 9.41 15.83 12.47
C LEU A 214 10.68 16.53 12.98
N SER A 215 11.87 15.99 12.71
CA SER A 215 13.14 16.56 13.18
C SER A 215 13.45 17.95 12.60
N THR A 216 12.71 18.36 11.57
CA THR A 216 12.80 19.70 10.98
C THR A 216 12.13 20.77 11.84
N ILE A 217 11.14 20.40 12.66
CA ILE A 217 10.41 21.34 13.52
C ILE A 217 11.29 21.72 14.71
N ARG A 218 11.39 23.03 14.98
CA ARG A 218 12.21 23.57 16.06
C ARG A 218 11.77 23.05 17.44
N GLY A 219 12.73 22.94 18.37
CA GLY A 219 12.49 22.48 19.73
C GLY A 219 11.67 23.46 20.59
N SER A 220 11.11 22.99 21.70
CA SER A 220 10.25 23.78 22.59
C SER A 220 10.96 24.90 23.37
N HIS A 221 12.29 24.96 23.30
CA HIS A 221 13.09 26.01 23.92
C HIS A 221 13.54 27.08 22.92
N GLU A 222 13.18 26.94 21.64
CA GLU A 222 13.57 27.88 20.58
C GLU A 222 12.68 29.12 20.60
N LYS A 223 13.28 30.29 20.32
CA LYS A 223 12.57 31.57 20.28
C LYS A 223 11.78 31.72 18.99
N MET A 224 10.64 32.41 19.08
CA MET A 224 9.83 32.78 17.92
C MET A 224 10.04 34.25 17.54
N SER A 225 9.92 34.56 16.25
CA SER A 225 10.06 35.94 15.74
C SER A 225 8.98 36.89 16.28
N GLY A 226 7.77 36.37 16.53
CA GLY A 226 6.65 37.12 17.12
C GLY A 226 6.67 37.24 18.65
N GLY A 227 7.73 36.78 19.31
CA GLY A 227 7.81 36.68 20.77
C GLY A 227 7.33 35.31 21.29
N GLY A 228 7.72 34.98 22.53
CA GLY A 228 7.47 33.67 23.13
C GLY A 228 8.45 32.58 22.71
N ILE A 229 8.11 31.35 23.08
CA ILE A 229 8.86 30.12 22.79
C ILE A 229 8.00 29.18 21.95
N ALA A 230 8.64 28.36 21.11
CA ALA A 230 7.94 27.40 20.28
C ALA A 230 7.30 26.26 21.09
N SER A 231 6.24 25.65 20.56
CA SER A 231 5.58 24.49 21.19
C SER A 231 6.41 23.20 21.12
N GLY A 232 7.32 23.10 20.16
CA GLY A 232 8.10 21.88 19.89
C GLY A 232 7.33 20.78 19.13
N PRO A 233 8.03 19.80 18.54
CA PRO A 233 7.43 18.76 17.70
C PRO A 233 6.42 17.87 18.43
N VAL A 234 6.66 17.52 19.70
CA VAL A 234 5.78 16.63 20.48
C VAL A 234 4.39 17.24 20.70
N SER A 235 4.30 18.56 20.80
CA SER A 235 3.00 19.26 20.93
C SER A 235 2.15 19.07 19.67
N PHE A 236 2.76 19.14 18.49
CA PHE A 236 2.07 18.87 17.22
C PHE A 236 1.74 17.39 17.04
N MET A 237 2.62 16.48 17.48
CA MET A 237 2.34 15.03 17.45
C MET A 237 1.05 14.68 18.21
N LYS A 238 0.80 15.29 19.37
CA LYS A 238 -0.46 15.10 20.11
C LYS A 238 -1.68 15.55 19.31
N GLY A 239 -1.54 16.64 18.54
CA GLY A 239 -2.58 17.11 17.64
C GLY A 239 -2.84 16.14 16.49
N PHE A 240 -1.77 15.64 15.85
CA PHE A 240 -1.88 14.68 14.76
C PHE A 240 -2.44 13.33 15.22
N ASP A 241 -2.03 12.86 16.40
CA ASP A 241 -2.56 11.65 17.04
C ASP A 241 -4.08 11.73 17.27
N ALA A 242 -4.56 12.88 17.75
CA ALA A 242 -5.99 13.13 17.91
C ALA A 242 -6.77 13.11 16.59
N PHE A 243 -6.14 13.44 15.46
CA PHE A 243 -6.76 13.33 14.13
C PHE A 243 -6.72 11.89 13.58
N ALA A 244 -5.74 11.09 13.97
CA ALA A 244 -5.57 9.71 13.52
C ALA A 244 -6.46 8.71 14.29
N GLY A 245 -6.76 8.97 15.56
CA GLY A 245 -7.45 8.06 16.48
C GLY A 245 -8.98 7.96 16.34
N VAL A 246 -9.54 8.02 15.13
CA VAL A 246 -10.99 7.94 14.85
C VAL A 246 -11.44 6.58 14.36
#